data_AF-A0A961SHD9-F1
#
_entry.id   AF-A0A961SHD9-F1
#
_cell.length_a   1.000
_cell.length_b   1.000
_cell.length_c   1.000
_cell.angle_alpha   90.00
_cell.angle_beta   90.00
_cell.angle_gamma   90.00
#
_symmetry.space_group_name_H-M   'P 1'
#
loop_
_entity.id
_entity.type
_entity.pdbx_description
1 polymer ?
#
loop_
_entity_poly.entity_id
_entity_poly.type
_entity_poly.pdbx_seq_one_letter_code
_entity_poly.pdbx_strand_id
1 'polypeptide(L)'
;KKPDNTIIKPPTARQLAACLAIFMLVLPAAVTPAYAVISNTVTVMGTAPGGTPDAVTDQATENVDVDDAAPVLVVTKVATIGGSPVDGTTDDAAAGAVITYTYTVTNTGNVGVTNVSLSDDHGTDADGSLTTITLGSLTADGVGEPSADDSLDNDWDYLAPGDQVSWTAGYTVTQVDINTQSANGDGTLNNTVTASGGYEDSDGNAATVQGTAS
;
A
#
# COMPACT_ATOMS: atom_id res chain seq x y z
N LYS A 1 61.89 25.61 27.82
CA LYS A 1 62.09 24.96 26.51
C LYS A 1 60.98 23.92 26.35
N LYS A 2 59.89 24.28 25.67
CA LYS A 2 58.69 23.44 25.51
C LYS A 2 58.83 22.68 24.18
N PRO A 3 58.51 21.38 24.07
CA PRO A 3 58.62 20.66 22.81
C PRO A 3 57.52 21.11 21.84
N ASP A 4 57.94 21.32 20.60
CA ASP A 4 57.12 21.56 19.41
C ASP A 4 56.44 20.25 19.01
N ASN A 5 55.11 20.25 18.99
CA ASN A 5 54.30 19.11 18.58
C ASN A 5 53.55 19.53 17.32
N THR A 6 54.24 19.44 16.19
CA THR A 6 53.66 19.67 14.86
C THR A 6 52.66 18.55 14.56
N ILE A 7 51.37 18.84 14.74
CA ILE A 7 50.30 17.93 14.35
C ILE A 7 50.11 18.04 12.84
N ILE A 8 50.42 16.95 12.13
CA ILE A 8 50.14 16.77 10.71
C ILE A 8 48.62 16.80 10.52
N LYS A 9 48.11 17.72 9.69
CA LYS A 9 46.70 17.80 9.31
C LYS A 9 46.36 16.62 8.37
N PRO A 10 45.34 15.79 8.66
CA PRO A 10 44.92 14.73 7.73
C PRO A 10 44.28 15.34 6.46
N PRO A 11 44.30 14.61 5.33
CA PRO A 11 43.78 15.12 4.06
C PRO A 11 42.29 15.43 4.16
N THR A 12 41.89 16.51 3.50
CA THR A 12 40.51 16.98 3.40
C THR A 12 39.64 15.88 2.81
N ALA A 13 38.69 15.36 3.59
CA ALA A 13 37.67 14.47 3.07
C ALA A 13 36.88 15.19 1.97
N ARG A 14 36.83 14.61 0.77
CA ARG A 14 35.89 15.00 -0.27
C ARG A 14 34.51 14.56 0.21
N GLN A 15 33.66 15.50 0.59
CA GLN A 15 32.27 15.23 0.91
C GLN A 15 31.59 14.79 -0.39
N LEU A 16 31.26 13.50 -0.49
CA LEU A 16 30.33 12.99 -1.47
C LEU A 16 28.98 13.59 -1.11
N ALA A 17 28.48 14.52 -1.91
CA ALA A 17 27.14 15.06 -1.75
C ALA A 17 26.15 13.94 -2.08
N ALA A 18 25.78 13.14 -1.07
CA ALA A 18 24.59 12.33 -1.14
C ALA A 18 23.41 13.29 -1.15
N CYS A 19 22.78 13.45 -2.31
CA CYS A 19 21.49 14.10 -2.42
C CYS A 19 20.48 13.19 -1.72
N LEU A 20 20.23 13.44 -0.44
CA LEU A 20 19.14 12.78 0.28
C LEU A 20 17.85 13.44 -0.20
N ALA A 21 17.22 12.86 -1.20
CA ALA A 21 15.85 13.20 -1.56
C ALA A 21 14.97 12.85 -0.35
N ILE A 22 14.63 13.85 0.46
CA ILE A 22 13.61 13.71 1.49
C ILE A 22 12.28 13.66 0.75
N PHE A 23 11.79 12.45 0.49
CA PHE A 23 10.42 12.24 0.05
C PHE A 23 9.50 12.60 1.23
N MET A 24 8.94 13.81 1.18
CA MET A 24 7.98 14.28 2.16
C MET A 24 6.62 13.68 1.79
N LEU A 25 6.31 12.50 2.35
CA LEU A 25 4.96 11.94 2.28
C LEU A 25 4.05 12.83 3.11
N VAL A 26 3.25 13.66 2.43
CA VAL A 26 2.13 14.36 3.06
C VAL A 26 1.03 13.33 3.25
N LEU A 27 0.98 12.72 4.43
CA LEU A 27 -0.20 11.95 4.83
C LEU A 27 -1.38 12.94 4.90
N PRO A 28 -2.54 12.64 4.28
CA PRO A 28 -3.74 13.40 4.59
C PRO A 28 -3.96 13.35 6.10
N ALA A 29 -4.38 14.48 6.68
CA ALA A 29 -4.67 14.58 8.11
C ALA A 29 -5.50 13.37 8.54
N ALA A 30 -4.94 12.52 9.40
CA ALA A 30 -5.70 11.44 10.02
C ALA A 30 -6.85 12.09 10.78
N VAL A 31 -8.05 11.99 10.22
CA VAL A 31 -9.27 12.19 10.98
C VAL A 31 -9.18 11.12 12.06
N THR A 32 -9.03 11.52 13.31
CA THR A 32 -8.95 10.59 14.44
C THR A 32 -10.16 9.66 14.37
N PRO A 33 -10.00 8.35 14.11
CA PRO A 33 -11.14 7.45 14.05
C PRO A 33 -11.80 7.38 15.43
N ALA A 34 -13.12 7.32 15.45
CA ALA A 34 -13.87 7.09 16.67
C ALA A 34 -13.58 5.68 17.21
N TYR A 35 -13.19 5.58 18.48
CA TYR A 35 -12.87 4.30 19.13
C TYR A 35 -14.13 3.44 19.28
N ALA A 36 -14.06 2.17 18.87
CA ALA A 36 -15.09 1.19 19.23
C ALA A 36 -14.72 0.49 20.56
N VAL A 37 -15.21 1.00 21.69
CA VAL A 37 -14.97 0.37 23.00
C VAL A 37 -15.95 -0.77 23.24
N ILE A 38 -15.47 -1.95 23.62
CA ILE A 38 -16.35 -3.01 24.15
C ILE A 38 -16.62 -2.68 25.62
N SER A 39 -17.84 -2.26 25.93
CA SER A 39 -18.28 -1.92 27.29
C SER A 39 -19.14 -3.02 27.87
N ASN A 40 -18.72 -3.58 29.01
CA ASN A 40 -19.52 -4.53 29.78
C ASN A 40 -19.94 -3.90 31.10
N THR A 41 -21.25 -3.72 31.30
CA THR A 41 -21.80 -3.14 32.54
C THR A 41 -22.70 -4.14 33.24
N VAL A 42 -22.38 -4.45 34.51
CA VAL A 42 -23.23 -5.24 35.40
C VAL A 42 -23.94 -4.30 36.36
N THR A 43 -25.25 -4.50 36.52
CA THR A 43 -26.07 -3.77 37.50
C THR A 43 -26.61 -4.74 38.54
N VAL A 44 -26.39 -4.46 39.82
CA VAL A 44 -26.97 -5.21 40.94
C VAL A 44 -28.07 -4.37 41.58
N MET A 45 -29.19 -5.00 41.92
CA MET A 45 -30.30 -4.35 42.59
C MET A 45 -30.63 -5.08 43.90
N GLY A 46 -30.67 -4.35 45.01
CA GLY A 46 -31.07 -4.85 46.32
C GLY A 46 -32.27 -4.10 46.87
N THR A 47 -33.16 -4.79 47.59
CA THR A 47 -34.31 -4.18 48.28
C THR A 47 -34.07 -4.13 49.78
N ALA A 48 -34.32 -2.99 50.42
CA ALA A 48 -34.21 -2.86 51.87
C ALA A 48 -35.25 -3.77 52.60
N PRO A 49 -34.89 -4.39 53.75
CA PRO A 49 -35.84 -5.14 54.56
C PRO A 49 -36.89 -4.19 55.15
N GLY A 50 -38.12 -4.22 54.62
CA GLY A 50 -39.19 -3.30 55.03
C GLY A 50 -40.24 -3.00 53.97
N GLY A 51 -40.04 -3.43 52.72
CA GLY A 51 -41.08 -3.43 51.68
C GLY A 51 -41.40 -2.08 51.06
N THR A 52 -40.78 -0.98 51.52
CA THR A 52 -40.77 0.29 50.80
C THR A 52 -39.68 0.27 49.72
N PRO A 53 -39.99 0.69 48.48
CA PRO A 53 -39.14 0.45 47.32
C PRO A 53 -38.05 1.50 47.17
N ASP A 54 -37.08 1.52 48.09
CA ASP A 54 -35.78 2.10 47.77
C ASP A 54 -34.89 0.94 47.31
N ALA A 55 -34.95 0.67 46.00
CA ALA A 55 -34.01 -0.22 45.37
C ALA A 55 -32.62 0.44 45.41
N VAL A 56 -31.66 -0.20 46.08
CA VAL A 56 -30.26 0.20 45.99
C VAL A 56 -29.69 -0.44 44.75
N THR A 57 -29.23 0.38 43.81
CA THR A 57 -28.54 -0.09 42.61
C THR A 57 -27.06 0.17 42.73
N ASP A 58 -26.24 -0.80 42.33
CA ASP A 58 -24.80 -0.63 42.14
C ASP A 58 -24.42 -1.05 40.72
N GLN A 59 -23.40 -0.42 40.16
CA GLN A 59 -22.93 -0.70 38.80
C GLN A 59 -21.41 -0.85 38.77
N ALA A 60 -20.96 -1.89 38.09
CA ALA A 60 -19.56 -2.06 37.71
C ALA A 60 -19.48 -2.08 36.19
N THR A 61 -18.57 -1.29 35.62
CA THR A 61 -18.30 -1.27 34.19
C THR A 61 -16.84 -1.59 33.96
N GLU A 62 -16.59 -2.48 33.00
CA GLU A 62 -15.27 -2.78 32.46
C GLU A 62 -15.26 -2.45 30.97
N ASN A 63 -14.15 -1.88 30.51
CA ASN A 63 -13.97 -1.44 29.13
C ASN A 63 -12.74 -2.10 28.53
N VAL A 64 -12.88 -2.55 27.28
CA VAL A 64 -11.78 -3.07 26.48
C VAL A 64 -11.69 -2.23 25.21
N ASP A 65 -10.51 -1.67 24.97
CA ASP A 65 -10.20 -0.94 23.73
C ASP A 65 -9.96 -1.95 22.59
N VAL A 66 -10.39 -1.59 21.39
CA VAL A 66 -10.08 -2.33 20.16
C VAL A 66 -9.06 -1.55 19.33
N ASP A 67 -8.38 -2.26 18.44
CA ASP A 67 -7.43 -1.63 17.53
C ASP A 67 -8.14 -0.68 16.56
N ASP A 68 -7.48 0.43 16.24
CA ASP A 68 -7.95 1.40 15.26
C ASP A 68 -8.01 0.77 13.86
N ALA A 69 -8.96 1.21 13.04
CA ALA A 69 -9.00 0.86 11.63
C ALA A 69 -7.76 1.39 10.91
N ALA A 70 -7.05 0.48 10.26
CA ALA A 70 -5.80 0.72 9.55
C ALA A 70 -5.88 0.06 8.15
N PRO A 71 -6.58 0.68 7.18
CA PRO A 71 -6.60 0.19 5.81
C PRO A 71 -5.24 0.40 5.15
N VAL A 72 -4.67 -0.65 4.54
CA VAL A 72 -3.36 -0.57 3.87
C VAL A 72 -3.35 -1.47 2.64
N LEU A 73 -2.97 -0.91 1.49
CA LEU A 73 -2.68 -1.67 0.28
C LEU A 73 -1.17 -1.70 0.02
N VAL A 74 -0.65 -2.89 -0.25
CA VAL A 74 0.72 -3.10 -0.73
C VAL A 74 0.65 -3.63 -2.15
N VAL A 75 1.49 -3.10 -3.03
CA VAL A 75 1.58 -3.56 -4.42
C VAL A 75 2.94 -4.16 -4.67
N THR A 76 2.97 -5.30 -5.34
CA THR A 76 4.19 -5.86 -5.92
C THR A 76 4.05 -5.89 -7.42
N LYS A 77 5.17 -5.64 -8.10
CA LYS A 77 5.26 -5.57 -9.55
C LYS A 77 6.41 -6.44 -10.02
N VAL A 78 6.12 -7.32 -10.96
CA VAL A 78 7.11 -8.20 -11.58
C VAL A 78 7.03 -8.04 -13.08
N ALA A 79 8.17 -7.74 -13.71
CA ALA A 79 8.31 -7.72 -15.15
C ALA A 79 8.97 -9.01 -15.64
N THR A 80 8.53 -9.53 -16.78
CA THR A 80 9.16 -10.68 -17.44
C THR A 80 9.32 -10.43 -18.93
N ILE A 81 10.39 -10.96 -19.53
CA ILE A 81 10.62 -10.96 -20.98
C ILE A 81 10.78 -12.42 -21.42
N GLY A 82 9.94 -12.87 -22.35
CA GLY A 82 9.96 -14.28 -22.77
C GLY A 82 9.70 -15.29 -21.64
N GLY A 83 9.08 -14.84 -20.54
CA GLY A 83 8.81 -15.65 -19.34
C GLY A 83 9.92 -15.64 -18.28
N SER A 84 11.05 -14.98 -18.53
CA SER A 84 12.11 -14.79 -17.54
C SER A 84 11.93 -13.48 -16.77
N PRO A 85 12.06 -13.47 -15.44
CA PRO A 85 12.01 -12.24 -14.63
C PRO A 85 13.08 -11.25 -15.07
N VAL A 86 12.71 -9.96 -15.07
CA VAL A 86 13.64 -8.84 -15.23
C VAL A 86 14.15 -8.44 -13.85
N ASP A 87 15.48 -8.42 -13.64
CA ASP A 87 16.12 -8.08 -12.37
C ASP A 87 16.92 -6.77 -12.40
N GLY A 88 16.98 -6.11 -13.56
CA GLY A 88 17.64 -4.82 -13.75
C GLY A 88 19.16 -4.90 -13.94
N THR A 89 19.74 -6.09 -14.09
CA THR A 89 21.20 -6.24 -14.24
C THR A 89 21.67 -6.75 -15.61
N THR A 90 20.84 -7.51 -16.35
CA THR A 90 21.23 -8.08 -17.66
C THR A 90 20.11 -8.20 -18.70
N ASP A 91 18.93 -7.63 -18.44
CA ASP A 91 17.74 -7.86 -19.25
C ASP A 91 17.55 -6.75 -20.30
N ASP A 92 18.16 -6.94 -21.47
CA ASP A 92 17.98 -6.03 -22.60
C ASP A 92 16.75 -6.43 -23.42
N ALA A 93 15.74 -5.58 -23.45
CA ALA A 93 14.58 -5.72 -24.33
C ALA A 93 14.86 -5.07 -25.69
N ALA A 94 14.88 -5.86 -26.76
CA ALA A 94 14.97 -5.33 -28.12
C ALA A 94 13.67 -4.65 -28.56
N ALA A 95 13.74 -3.78 -29.57
CA ALA A 95 12.54 -3.21 -30.18
C ALA A 95 11.63 -4.34 -30.71
N GLY A 96 10.35 -4.28 -30.37
CA GLY A 96 9.35 -5.31 -30.65
C GLY A 96 9.27 -6.42 -29.59
N ALA A 97 10.13 -6.43 -28.58
CA ALA A 97 9.98 -7.31 -27.43
C ALA A 97 8.75 -6.93 -26.60
N VAL A 98 8.09 -7.92 -26.02
CA VAL A 98 6.98 -7.72 -25.10
C VAL A 98 7.46 -7.99 -23.68
N ILE A 99 7.32 -6.97 -22.84
CA ILE A 99 7.49 -7.07 -21.38
C ILE A 99 6.12 -7.39 -20.80
N THR A 100 6.00 -8.51 -20.10
CA THR A 100 4.78 -8.86 -19.37
C THR A 100 4.92 -8.44 -17.93
N TYR A 101 4.01 -7.57 -17.48
CA TYR A 101 3.88 -7.17 -16.09
C TYR A 101 2.82 -8.01 -15.39
N THR A 102 3.17 -8.47 -14.19
CA THR A 102 2.24 -9.05 -13.22
C THR A 102 2.23 -8.16 -11.99
N TYR A 103 1.04 -7.73 -11.60
CA TYR A 103 0.79 -6.92 -10.43
C TYR A 103 0.06 -7.76 -9.40
N THR A 104 0.46 -7.67 -8.14
CA THR A 104 -0.27 -8.27 -7.02
C THR A 104 -0.54 -7.17 -6.00
N VAL A 105 -1.81 -6.93 -5.72
CA VAL A 105 -2.27 -6.03 -4.66
C VAL A 105 -2.66 -6.87 -3.46
N THR A 106 -2.12 -6.53 -2.30
CA THR A 106 -2.38 -7.19 -1.02
C THR A 106 -3.00 -6.19 -0.07
N ASN A 107 -4.11 -6.55 0.59
CA ASN A 107 -4.59 -5.78 1.73
C ASN A 107 -3.84 -6.22 2.99
N THR A 108 -2.83 -5.47 3.40
CA THR A 108 -2.07 -5.74 4.64
C THR A 108 -2.64 -4.99 5.85
N GLY A 109 -3.78 -4.32 5.68
CA GLY A 109 -4.50 -3.63 6.75
C GLY A 109 -5.28 -4.60 7.64
N ASN A 110 -5.99 -4.05 8.62
CA ASN A 110 -6.89 -4.81 9.50
C ASN A 110 -8.38 -4.63 9.16
N VAL A 111 -8.69 -3.94 8.07
CA VAL A 111 -10.06 -3.68 7.57
C VAL A 111 -10.13 -3.90 6.06
N GLY A 112 -11.31 -4.25 5.55
CA GLY A 112 -11.52 -4.45 4.12
C GLY A 112 -11.39 -3.15 3.31
N VAL A 113 -10.95 -3.28 2.06
CA VAL A 113 -10.82 -2.17 1.10
C VAL A 113 -11.78 -2.40 -0.06
N THR A 114 -12.53 -1.37 -0.43
CA THR A 114 -13.52 -1.42 -1.52
C THR A 114 -12.99 -0.83 -2.82
N ASN A 115 -13.58 -1.22 -3.96
CA ASN A 115 -13.31 -0.64 -5.28
C ASN A 115 -11.80 -0.55 -5.61
N VAL A 116 -11.08 -1.66 -5.44
CA VAL A 116 -9.64 -1.73 -5.68
C VAL A 116 -9.38 -1.74 -7.18
N SER A 117 -8.79 -0.67 -7.69
CA SER A 117 -8.43 -0.47 -9.09
C SER A 117 -6.91 -0.34 -9.24
N LEU A 118 -6.40 -0.61 -10.44
CA LEU A 118 -4.97 -0.57 -10.75
C LEU A 118 -4.68 0.31 -11.96
N SER A 119 -3.73 1.22 -11.81
CA SER A 119 -3.21 2.08 -12.88
C SER A 119 -1.70 1.90 -13.00
N ASP A 120 -1.20 1.78 -14.23
CA ASP A 120 0.22 1.61 -14.52
C ASP A 120 0.66 2.74 -15.45
N ASP A 121 1.68 3.49 -15.02
CA ASP A 121 2.17 4.70 -15.68
C ASP A 121 3.66 4.57 -15.98
N HIS A 122 4.00 4.48 -17.26
CA HIS A 122 5.37 4.50 -17.77
C HIS A 122 5.94 5.92 -17.92
N GLY A 123 5.22 6.93 -17.44
CA GLY A 123 5.63 8.33 -17.46
C GLY A 123 5.91 8.84 -18.88
N THR A 124 6.87 9.74 -19.00
CA THR A 124 7.33 10.28 -20.29
C THR A 124 8.42 9.43 -20.93
N ASP A 125 8.81 8.32 -20.29
CA ASP A 125 9.96 7.50 -20.69
C ASP A 125 9.57 6.42 -21.70
N ALA A 126 8.27 6.17 -21.85
CA ALA A 126 7.70 5.18 -22.76
C ALA A 126 7.00 5.82 -23.96
N ASP A 127 7.42 5.40 -25.14
CA ASP A 127 6.76 5.66 -26.42
C ASP A 127 6.05 4.40 -26.97
N GLY A 128 6.19 3.27 -26.28
CA GLY A 128 5.49 2.03 -26.55
C GLY A 128 4.04 2.03 -26.09
N SER A 129 3.38 0.89 -26.30
CA SER A 129 1.98 0.70 -25.93
C SER A 129 1.88 -0.31 -24.80
N LEU A 130 1.26 0.13 -23.71
CA LEU A 130 0.71 -0.76 -22.70
C LEU A 130 -0.62 -1.33 -23.22
N THR A 131 -0.83 -2.63 -23.08
CA THR A 131 -2.14 -3.26 -23.33
C THR A 131 -3.11 -2.95 -22.21
N THR A 132 -4.40 -3.24 -22.41
CA THR A 132 -5.37 -3.22 -21.31
C THR A 132 -4.87 -4.06 -20.14
N ILE A 133 -4.82 -3.44 -18.96
CA ILE A 133 -4.55 -4.12 -17.69
C ILE A 133 -5.74 -5.05 -17.44
N THR A 134 -5.48 -6.33 -17.26
CA THR A 134 -6.52 -7.36 -17.12
C THR A 134 -6.51 -7.94 -15.73
N LEU A 135 -7.66 -7.91 -15.05
CA LEU A 135 -7.90 -8.51 -13.75
C LEU A 135 -7.68 -10.03 -13.82
N GLY A 136 -6.95 -10.53 -12.85
CA GLY A 136 -6.54 -11.91 -12.72
C GLY A 136 -7.35 -12.64 -11.67
N SER A 137 -6.66 -13.19 -10.66
CA SER A 137 -7.26 -14.11 -9.70
C SER A 137 -7.07 -13.64 -8.26
N LEU A 138 -8.08 -13.90 -7.43
CA LEU A 138 -7.98 -13.85 -5.97
C LEU A 138 -7.08 -14.98 -5.45
N THR A 139 -6.21 -14.64 -4.51
CA THR A 139 -5.54 -15.56 -3.60
C THR A 139 -5.98 -15.22 -2.18
N ALA A 140 -6.93 -15.99 -1.65
CA ALA A 140 -7.44 -15.80 -0.30
C ALA A 140 -6.50 -16.39 0.75
N ASP A 141 -6.41 -15.77 1.91
CA ASP A 141 -5.64 -16.29 3.06
C ASP A 141 -6.41 -17.39 3.84
N GLY A 142 -7.72 -17.49 3.61
CA GLY A 142 -8.60 -18.48 4.21
C GLY A 142 -9.10 -18.13 5.62
N VAL A 143 -8.96 -16.87 6.05
CA VAL A 143 -9.47 -16.38 7.34
C VAL A 143 -10.36 -15.14 7.15
N GLY A 144 -11.25 -14.89 8.11
CA GLY A 144 -12.07 -13.68 8.12
C GLY A 144 -13.20 -13.67 7.08
N GLU A 145 -13.62 -12.46 6.74
CA GLU A 145 -14.68 -12.21 5.75
C GLU A 145 -14.14 -12.46 4.33
N PRO A 146 -14.94 -13.05 3.42
CA PRO A 146 -14.47 -13.35 2.08
C PRO A 146 -14.34 -12.08 1.22
N SER A 147 -13.29 -12.02 0.40
CA SER A 147 -13.22 -11.07 -0.72
C SER A 147 -14.29 -11.38 -1.79
N ALA A 148 -14.79 -10.35 -2.45
CA ALA A 148 -15.83 -10.45 -3.47
C ALA A 148 -15.57 -9.50 -4.65
N ASP A 149 -15.99 -9.96 -5.82
CA ASP A 149 -15.95 -9.23 -7.09
C ASP A 149 -17.34 -9.40 -7.73
N ASP A 150 -18.20 -8.40 -7.55
CA ASP A 150 -19.62 -8.44 -7.93
C ASP A 150 -19.83 -7.87 -9.35
N SER A 151 -18.83 -7.18 -9.89
CA SER A 151 -18.87 -6.43 -11.14
C SER A 151 -17.81 -6.94 -12.12
N LEU A 152 -18.14 -7.02 -13.41
CA LEU A 152 -17.16 -7.38 -14.45
C LEU A 152 -16.57 -6.12 -15.11
N ASP A 153 -15.94 -5.26 -14.31
CA ASP A 153 -15.44 -3.95 -14.73
C ASP A 153 -13.92 -3.78 -14.60
N ASN A 154 -13.21 -4.86 -14.24
CA ASN A 154 -11.75 -4.91 -14.09
C ASN A 154 -11.20 -4.22 -12.83
N ASP A 155 -12.09 -3.74 -11.98
CA ASP A 155 -11.80 -3.36 -10.59
C ASP A 155 -12.22 -4.52 -9.67
N TRP A 156 -11.76 -4.51 -8.42
CA TRP A 156 -12.09 -5.53 -7.42
C TRP A 156 -12.93 -4.90 -6.30
N ASP A 157 -14.19 -5.31 -6.19
CA ASP A 157 -15.20 -4.62 -5.37
C ASP A 157 -14.91 -4.64 -3.87
N TYR A 158 -14.47 -5.79 -3.32
CA TYR A 158 -14.14 -5.91 -1.90
C TYR A 158 -12.96 -6.86 -1.66
N LEU A 159 -11.87 -6.30 -1.15
CA LEU A 159 -10.66 -7.03 -0.77
C LEU A 159 -10.53 -7.10 0.76
N ALA A 160 -10.72 -8.29 1.31
CA ALA A 160 -10.61 -8.56 2.73
C ALA A 160 -9.16 -8.41 3.25
N PRO A 161 -8.97 -8.16 4.56
CA PRO A 161 -7.64 -8.20 5.16
C PRO A 161 -6.90 -9.51 4.88
N GLY A 162 -5.62 -9.44 4.51
CA GLY A 162 -4.77 -10.60 4.22
C GLY A 162 -4.88 -11.14 2.78
N ASP A 163 -6.00 -10.88 2.10
CA ASP A 163 -6.24 -11.35 0.75
C ASP A 163 -5.45 -10.57 -0.32
N GLN A 164 -5.27 -11.24 -1.47
CA GLN A 164 -4.50 -10.71 -2.59
C GLN A 164 -5.25 -10.87 -3.92
N VAL A 165 -5.14 -9.89 -4.80
CA VAL A 165 -5.68 -9.96 -6.16
C VAL A 165 -4.61 -9.54 -7.16
N SER A 166 -4.60 -10.20 -8.32
CA SER A 166 -3.61 -9.97 -9.37
C SER A 166 -4.16 -9.28 -10.61
N TRP A 167 -3.33 -8.55 -11.32
CA TRP A 167 -3.59 -8.04 -12.67
C TRP A 167 -2.39 -8.33 -13.57
N THR A 168 -2.61 -8.35 -14.90
CA THR A 168 -1.54 -8.52 -15.89
C THR A 168 -1.67 -7.51 -17.02
N ALA A 169 -0.53 -7.09 -17.58
CA ALA A 169 -0.47 -6.24 -18.77
C ALA A 169 0.79 -6.55 -19.60
N GLY A 170 0.75 -6.28 -20.90
CA GLY A 170 1.90 -6.36 -21.79
C GLY A 170 2.32 -4.98 -22.26
N TYR A 171 3.62 -4.72 -22.30
CA TYR A 171 4.19 -3.52 -22.90
C TYR A 171 5.09 -3.90 -24.07
N THR A 172 4.84 -3.31 -25.23
CA THR A 172 5.68 -3.54 -26.43
C THR A 172 6.74 -2.46 -26.55
N VAL A 173 8.00 -2.85 -26.42
CA VAL A 173 9.16 -1.95 -26.54
C VAL A 173 9.29 -1.45 -27.97
N THR A 174 9.54 -0.15 -28.14
CA THR A 174 9.74 0.47 -29.44
C THR A 174 11.18 0.84 -29.69
N GLN A 175 11.50 1.19 -30.94
CA GLN A 175 12.82 1.74 -31.25
C GLN A 175 13.02 3.13 -30.63
N VAL A 176 11.96 3.87 -30.33
CA VAL A 176 12.08 5.19 -29.71
C VAL A 176 12.52 5.03 -28.26
N ASP A 177 11.91 4.11 -27.50
CA ASP A 177 12.33 3.74 -26.13
C ASP A 177 13.86 3.49 -26.04
N ILE A 178 14.39 2.74 -27.01
CA ILE A 178 15.84 2.42 -27.09
C ILE A 178 16.68 3.64 -27.47
N ASN A 179 16.15 4.54 -28.30
CA ASN A 179 16.88 5.71 -28.77
C ASN A 179 16.91 6.83 -27.71
N THR A 180 15.84 6.96 -26.92
CA THR A 180 15.70 7.98 -25.87
C THR A 180 16.33 7.54 -24.57
N GLN A 181 16.31 6.23 -24.24
CA GLN A 181 16.94 5.67 -23.04
C GLN A 181 16.50 6.39 -21.76
N SER A 182 15.18 6.57 -21.59
CA SER A 182 14.56 7.32 -20.48
C SER A 182 14.75 8.84 -20.57
N ALA A 183 13.71 9.62 -20.29
CA ALA A 183 13.78 11.08 -20.28
C ALA A 183 14.67 11.62 -19.14
N ASN A 184 14.91 10.81 -18.10
CA ASN A 184 15.81 11.15 -17.00
C ASN A 184 17.29 10.75 -17.27
N GLY A 185 17.56 10.03 -18.37
CA GLY A 185 18.89 9.60 -18.80
C GLY A 185 19.51 8.44 -17.99
N ASP A 186 18.71 7.69 -17.23
CA ASP A 186 19.18 6.52 -16.48
C ASP A 186 19.30 5.24 -17.32
N GLY A 187 18.81 5.25 -18.56
CA GLY A 187 18.87 4.10 -19.45
C GLY A 187 17.82 3.02 -19.17
N THR A 188 16.83 3.29 -18.32
CA THR A 188 15.81 2.33 -17.90
C THR A 188 14.40 2.81 -18.22
N LEU A 189 13.51 1.89 -18.60
CA LEU A 189 12.09 2.19 -18.74
C LEU A 189 11.46 2.26 -17.35
N ASN A 190 11.26 3.48 -16.85
CA ASN A 190 10.55 3.69 -15.59
C ASN A 190 9.09 3.34 -15.76
N ASN A 191 8.56 2.59 -14.80
CA ASN A 191 7.15 2.25 -14.81
C ASN A 191 6.62 2.16 -13.38
N THR A 192 5.74 3.07 -12.99
CA THR A 192 5.11 3.07 -11.67
C THR A 192 3.69 2.56 -11.76
N VAL A 193 3.38 1.51 -11.00
CA VAL A 193 2.00 1.05 -10.77
C VAL A 193 1.46 1.66 -9.48
N THR A 194 0.19 2.05 -9.50
CA THR A 194 -0.57 2.52 -8.34
C THR A 194 -1.86 1.70 -8.23
N ALA A 195 -2.07 1.06 -7.09
CA ALA A 195 -3.37 0.54 -6.70
C ALA A 195 -4.10 1.57 -5.85
N SER A 196 -5.40 1.71 -6.05
CA SER A 196 -6.24 2.60 -5.26
C SER A 196 -7.53 1.92 -4.86
N GLY A 197 -8.03 2.23 -3.66
CA GLY A 197 -9.32 1.74 -3.17
C GLY A 197 -9.91 2.68 -2.13
N GLY A 198 -11.11 2.34 -1.68
CA GLY A 198 -11.86 3.06 -0.66
C GLY A 198 -11.89 2.34 0.68
N TYR A 199 -12.05 3.12 1.73
CA TYR A 199 -12.44 2.65 3.05
C TYR A 199 -13.47 3.64 3.62
N GLU A 200 -14.51 3.16 4.29
CA GLU A 200 -15.48 3.99 5.00
C GLU A 200 -15.65 3.41 6.40
N ASP A 201 -15.50 4.26 7.43
CA ASP A 201 -15.71 3.84 8.81
C ASP A 201 -17.21 3.81 9.19
N SER A 202 -17.51 3.37 10.41
CA SER A 202 -18.90 3.27 10.89
C SER A 202 -19.62 4.61 11.01
N ASP A 203 -18.88 5.72 11.02
CA ASP A 203 -19.42 7.08 11.11
C ASP A 203 -19.65 7.69 9.71
N GLY A 204 -19.32 6.94 8.65
CA GLY A 204 -19.44 7.37 7.26
C GLY A 204 -18.25 8.20 6.76
N ASN A 205 -17.12 8.18 7.47
CA ASN A 205 -15.93 8.90 7.05
C ASN A 205 -15.19 8.07 6.00
N ALA A 206 -15.20 8.55 4.76
CA ALA A 206 -14.49 7.91 3.66
C ALA A 206 -13.01 8.32 3.60
N ALA A 207 -12.16 7.35 3.29
CA ALA A 207 -10.73 7.51 3.05
C ALA A 207 -10.32 6.79 1.76
N THR A 208 -9.29 7.33 1.09
CA THR A 208 -8.63 6.65 -0.04
C THR A 208 -7.43 5.88 0.47
N VAL A 209 -7.30 4.64 0.03
CA VAL A 209 -6.19 3.74 0.33
C VAL A 209 -5.36 3.57 -0.95
N GLN A 210 -4.05 3.75 -0.88
CA GLN A 210 -3.17 3.60 -2.05
C GLN A 210 -1.93 2.78 -1.71
N GLY A 211 -1.44 2.06 -2.70
CA GLY A 211 -0.12 1.42 -2.69
C GLY A 211 0.54 1.58 -4.05
N THR A 212 1.87 1.69 -4.08
CA THR A 212 2.64 1.88 -5.31
C THR A 212 3.83 0.93 -5.41
N ALA A 213 4.25 0.62 -6.63
CA ALA A 213 5.49 -0.10 -6.93
C ALA A 213 6.09 0.38 -8.26
N SER A 214 7.41 0.27 -8.42
CA SER A 214 8.14 0.61 -9.64
C SER A 214 9.00 -0.55 -10.12
#